data_AF-A0A971GV77-F1
#
_entry.id   AF-A0A971GV77-F1
#
_cell.length_a   1.000
_cell.length_b   1.000
_cell.length_c   1.000
_cell.angle_alpha   90.00
_cell.angle_beta   90.00
_cell.angle_gamma   90.00
#
_symmetry.space_group_name_H-M   'P 1'
#
loop_
_entity.id
_entity.type
_entity.pdbx_description
1 polymer ?
#
loop_
_entity_poly.entity_id
_entity_poly.type
_entity_poly.pdbx_seq_one_letter_code
_entity_poly.pdbx_strand_id
1 'polypeptide(L)'
;MRLWAYQGIAHGADGIVFFRWRSCRYNTEEYWHGILEHHGQPRRRYREVQQMGQELARISNTLTGGMSPKQVAMILNYDDSRTLRLQPGAQGLTFNWIMTASYRALHRLGVAIDIVPPDADLTPYKAVVAPILHLVDDALAENLCGYVAKGGTLWLGACSGVKDTSNRVSSEPLPGLLADLFGLEIEEYDAIGVNNSNGIALEIDAPALQGVRMNGSTWCDVLAPKRGTEVLARYTSDYYAGQPALTRSKYRSGQAYYLGTMLETPDLCKLFSWMLSEAGVACADELPEGLEVTQRVLDGKTLTFVLNHSASPVQYVLNGEMRELISGKTVSGVLELPAYEVAILT
;
A
#
# COMPACT_ATOMS: atom_id res chain seq x y z
N MET A 1 -6.81 -2.07 22.63
CA MET A 1 -8.17 -2.42 22.19
C MET A 1 -8.84 -1.24 21.52
N ARG A 2 -9.00 -0.11 22.22
CA ARG A 2 -9.58 1.12 21.68
C ARG A 2 -8.92 1.59 20.38
N LEU A 3 -7.59 1.71 20.34
CA LEU A 3 -6.82 2.08 19.13
C LEU A 3 -7.18 1.23 17.91
N TRP A 4 -7.06 -0.10 18.00
CA TRP A 4 -7.36 -1.00 16.88
C TRP A 4 -8.84 -1.01 16.47
N ALA A 5 -9.77 -0.75 17.40
CA ALA A 5 -11.17 -0.57 17.05
C ALA A 5 -11.35 0.69 16.19
N TYR A 6 -10.73 1.81 16.56
CA TYR A 6 -10.73 3.01 15.75
C TYR A 6 -9.94 2.86 14.45
N GLN A 7 -8.89 2.05 14.41
CA GLN A 7 -8.20 1.69 13.16
C GLN A 7 -9.17 0.98 12.20
N GLY A 8 -9.96 0.02 12.70
CA GLY A 8 -11.01 -0.61 11.89
C GLY A 8 -12.00 0.42 11.35
N ILE A 9 -12.45 1.37 12.19
CA ILE A 9 -13.36 2.46 11.78
C ILE A 9 -12.70 3.39 10.76
N ALA A 10 -11.41 3.71 10.93
CA ALA A 10 -10.64 4.55 10.03
C ALA A 10 -10.55 3.94 8.62
N HIS A 11 -10.47 2.61 8.54
CA HIS A 11 -10.49 1.83 7.30
C HIS A 11 -11.88 1.36 6.86
N GLY A 12 -12.95 2.00 7.36
CA GLY A 12 -14.31 1.84 6.83
C GLY A 12 -15.24 0.89 7.59
N ALA A 13 -14.84 0.37 8.76
CA ALA A 13 -15.76 -0.40 9.58
C ALA A 13 -16.86 0.49 10.17
N ASP A 14 -18.11 0.16 9.87
CA ASP A 14 -19.29 0.78 10.50
C ASP A 14 -19.82 -0.04 11.71
N GLY A 15 -19.14 -1.14 12.05
CA GLY A 15 -19.45 -1.96 13.22
C GLY A 15 -18.20 -2.63 13.78
N ILE A 16 -18.08 -2.63 15.11
CA ILE A 16 -17.01 -3.31 15.84
C ILE A 16 -17.62 -4.39 16.73
N VAL A 17 -17.25 -5.65 16.48
CA VAL A 17 -17.74 -6.82 17.22
C VAL A 17 -16.57 -7.54 17.86
N PHE A 18 -16.65 -7.74 19.17
CA PHE A 18 -15.66 -8.51 19.91
C PHE A 18 -16.09 -9.97 20.01
N PHE A 19 -15.27 -10.87 19.48
CA PHE A 19 -15.27 -12.25 19.92
C PHE A 19 -14.42 -12.32 21.21
N ARG A 20 -15.01 -12.45 22.40
CA ARG A 20 -16.42 -12.68 22.77
C ARG A 20 -16.78 -11.86 24.02
N TRP A 21 -18.04 -11.86 24.44
CA TRP A 21 -18.46 -11.13 25.65
C TRP A 21 -17.75 -11.65 26.93
N ARG A 22 -17.80 -12.96 27.18
CA ARG A 22 -17.19 -13.61 28.35
C ARG A 22 -16.41 -14.85 27.91
N SER A 23 -15.19 -15.02 28.42
CA SER A 23 -14.36 -16.21 28.16
C SER A 23 -15.09 -17.50 28.50
N CYS A 24 -15.03 -18.50 27.62
CA CYS A 24 -15.51 -19.85 27.93
C CYS A 24 -14.61 -20.52 28.96
N ARG A 25 -15.13 -21.51 29.68
CA ARG A 25 -14.42 -22.18 30.79
C ARG A 25 -13.89 -23.57 30.44
N TYR A 26 -14.06 -23.97 29.19
CA TYR A 26 -13.73 -25.30 28.71
C TYR A 26 -13.45 -25.25 27.20
N ASN A 27 -12.71 -26.26 26.75
CA ASN A 27 -12.37 -26.54 25.36
C ASN A 27 -11.31 -25.59 24.78
N THR A 28 -11.04 -25.71 23.47
CA THR A 28 -9.89 -25.13 22.77
C THR A 28 -9.72 -23.61 22.90
N GLU A 29 -10.79 -22.87 23.21
CA GLU A 29 -10.78 -21.39 23.25
C GLU A 29 -10.81 -20.81 24.67
N GLU A 30 -10.62 -21.60 25.73
CA GLU A 30 -10.66 -21.12 27.13
C GLU A 30 -9.63 -19.99 27.42
N TYR A 31 -8.52 -19.96 26.66
CA TYR A 31 -7.53 -18.89 26.74
C TYR A 31 -7.71 -17.78 25.69
N TRP A 32 -8.68 -17.89 24.77
CA TRP A 32 -9.09 -16.79 23.90
C TRP A 32 -10.05 -15.88 24.67
N HIS A 33 -9.49 -14.95 25.43
CA HIS A 33 -10.26 -14.21 26.41
C HIS A 33 -11.24 -13.20 25.81
N GLY A 34 -12.49 -13.22 26.30
CA GLY A 34 -13.50 -12.21 25.99
C GLY A 34 -13.31 -10.90 26.76
N ILE A 35 -14.24 -9.94 26.60
CA ILE A 35 -14.26 -8.66 27.32
C ILE A 35 -14.24 -8.90 28.84
N LEU A 36 -15.09 -9.83 29.29
CA LEU A 36 -15.09 -10.37 30.63
C LEU A 36 -14.23 -11.63 30.70
N GLU A 37 -13.45 -11.74 31.77
CA GLU A 37 -12.70 -12.95 32.09
C GLU A 37 -13.63 -14.08 32.59
N HIS A 38 -13.05 -15.24 32.90
CA HIS A 38 -13.78 -16.42 33.38
C HIS A 38 -14.72 -16.14 34.57
N HIS A 39 -14.30 -15.30 35.51
CA HIS A 39 -15.09 -14.94 36.69
C HIS A 39 -16.22 -13.93 36.40
N GLY A 40 -16.29 -13.37 35.19
CA GLY A 40 -17.41 -12.53 34.74
C GLY A 40 -17.49 -11.13 35.40
N GLN A 41 -16.44 -10.64 36.04
CA GLN A 41 -16.44 -9.32 36.70
C GLN A 41 -15.79 -8.26 35.80
N PRO A 42 -16.31 -7.02 35.78
CA PRO A 42 -15.75 -5.94 34.98
C PRO A 42 -14.36 -5.52 35.49
N ARG A 43 -13.37 -5.51 34.60
CA ARG A 43 -11.98 -5.06 34.86
C ARG A 43 -11.51 -4.06 33.80
N ARG A 44 -10.19 -3.86 33.68
CA ARG A 44 -9.54 -2.94 32.72
C ARG A 44 -10.16 -2.99 31.32
N ARG A 45 -10.27 -4.20 30.73
CA ARG A 45 -10.80 -4.39 29.37
C ARG A 45 -12.25 -3.95 29.22
N TYR A 46 -13.10 -4.29 30.20
CA TYR A 46 -14.48 -3.81 30.23
C TYR A 46 -14.55 -2.27 30.25
N ARG A 47 -13.74 -1.61 31.09
CA ARG A 47 -13.72 -0.14 31.19
C ARG A 47 -13.26 0.53 29.89
N GLU A 48 -12.29 -0.06 29.19
CA GLU A 48 -11.87 0.43 27.86
C GLU A 48 -12.97 0.30 26.81
N VAL A 49 -13.67 -0.83 26.77
CA VAL A 49 -14.81 -1.02 25.85
C VAL A 49 -15.95 -0.08 26.23
N GLN A 50 -16.19 0.15 27.52
CA GLN A 50 -17.18 1.11 28.00
C GLN A 50 -16.85 2.54 27.55
N GLN A 51 -15.59 2.98 27.72
CA GLN A 51 -15.12 4.27 27.24
C GLN A 51 -15.34 4.40 25.73
N MET A 52 -14.90 3.41 24.95
CA MET A 52 -15.08 3.40 23.50
C MET A 52 -16.56 3.48 23.11
N GLY A 53 -17.45 2.74 23.79
CA GLY A 53 -18.89 2.80 23.56
C GLY A 53 -19.49 4.19 23.83
N GLN A 54 -19.03 4.88 24.89
CA GLN A 54 -19.47 6.25 25.21
C GLN A 54 -18.95 7.29 24.21
N GLU A 55 -17.76 7.10 23.67
CA GLU A 55 -17.22 7.95 22.60
C GLU A 55 -18.01 7.73 21.30
N LEU A 56 -18.15 6.48 20.85
CA LEU A 56 -18.86 6.15 19.61
C LEU A 56 -20.33 6.57 19.67
N ALA A 57 -21.02 6.44 20.80
CA ALA A 57 -22.39 6.93 20.94
C ALA A 57 -22.53 8.45 20.69
N ARG A 58 -21.46 9.23 20.89
CA ARG A 58 -21.46 10.69 20.63
C ARG A 58 -21.13 11.04 19.18
N ILE A 59 -20.31 10.23 18.50
CA ILE A 59 -19.72 10.58 17.21
C ILE A 59 -20.12 9.66 16.05
N SER A 60 -20.80 8.54 16.28
CA SER A 60 -21.09 7.55 15.23
C SER A 60 -21.83 8.15 14.03
N ASN A 61 -22.78 9.07 14.28
CA ASN A 61 -23.55 9.72 13.24
C ASN A 61 -22.70 10.58 12.28
N THR A 62 -21.49 10.97 12.68
CA THR A 62 -20.54 11.70 11.83
C THR A 62 -19.49 10.79 11.18
N LEU A 63 -19.51 9.48 11.45
CA LEU A 63 -18.53 8.52 10.94
C LEU A 63 -19.15 7.48 9.99
N THR A 64 -20.36 7.00 10.30
CA THR A 64 -21.03 5.91 9.58
C THR A 64 -21.25 6.25 8.11
N GLY A 65 -20.92 5.31 7.21
CA GLY A 65 -21.07 5.48 5.77
C GLY A 65 -19.98 6.31 5.08
N GLY A 66 -19.01 6.87 5.83
CA GLY A 66 -17.87 7.56 5.22
C GLY A 66 -16.98 6.61 4.41
N MET A 67 -16.48 7.04 3.26
CA MET A 67 -15.69 6.20 2.36
C MET A 67 -14.26 6.72 2.23
N SER A 68 -13.30 5.82 1.98
CA SER A 68 -11.93 6.21 1.62
C SER A 68 -11.94 7.13 0.38
N PRO A 69 -11.21 8.26 0.39
CA PRO A 69 -11.07 9.07 -0.81
C PRO A 69 -10.32 8.29 -1.90
N LYS A 70 -10.83 8.35 -3.13
CA LYS A 70 -10.29 7.62 -4.29
C LYS A 70 -8.98 8.27 -4.79
N GLN A 71 -7.90 8.10 -4.03
CA GLN A 71 -6.57 8.60 -4.38
C GLN A 71 -5.72 7.52 -5.02
N VAL A 72 -5.44 6.45 -4.27
CA VAL A 72 -4.58 5.35 -4.68
C VAL A 72 -5.35 4.04 -4.61
N ALA A 73 -5.30 3.26 -5.69
CA ALA A 73 -5.71 1.86 -5.67
C ALA A 73 -4.47 0.96 -5.69
N MET A 74 -4.51 -0.12 -4.93
CA MET A 74 -3.52 -1.18 -4.98
C MET A 74 -4.18 -2.49 -5.38
N ILE A 75 -3.79 -3.05 -6.51
CA ILE A 75 -4.41 -4.26 -7.05
C ILE A 75 -3.93 -5.47 -6.27
N LEU A 76 -4.89 -6.29 -5.80
CA LEU A 76 -4.64 -7.57 -5.15
C LEU A 76 -5.34 -8.68 -5.92
N ASN A 77 -4.56 -9.67 -6.34
CA ASN A 77 -5.06 -10.89 -6.97
C ASN A 77 -4.65 -12.12 -6.14
N TYR A 78 -5.64 -12.86 -5.66
CA TYR A 78 -5.37 -14.08 -4.90
C TYR A 78 -4.79 -15.20 -5.76
N ASP A 79 -5.03 -15.20 -7.08
CA ASP A 79 -4.50 -16.22 -7.97
C ASP A 79 -3.00 -16.04 -8.24
N ASP A 80 -2.51 -14.81 -8.23
CA ASP A 80 -1.06 -14.53 -8.18
C ASP A 80 -0.45 -15.13 -6.91
N SER A 81 -1.08 -14.88 -5.75
CA SER A 81 -0.66 -15.43 -4.47
C SER A 81 -0.59 -16.96 -4.48
N ARG A 82 -1.55 -17.63 -5.12
CA ARG A 82 -1.57 -19.10 -5.29
C ARG A 82 -0.45 -19.55 -6.22
N THR A 83 -0.27 -18.87 -7.35
CA THR A 83 0.73 -19.22 -8.36
C THR A 83 2.15 -19.15 -7.82
N LEU A 84 2.50 -18.06 -7.12
CA LEU A 84 3.81 -17.91 -6.49
C LEU A 84 4.08 -18.93 -5.38
N ARG A 85 3.05 -19.41 -4.67
CA ARG A 85 3.21 -20.49 -3.68
C ARG A 85 3.43 -21.85 -4.32
N LEU A 86 2.75 -22.13 -5.45
CA LEU A 86 2.87 -23.39 -6.16
C LEU A 86 4.23 -23.52 -6.87
N GLN A 87 4.75 -22.41 -7.39
CA GLN A 87 6.03 -22.34 -8.08
C GLN A 87 6.84 -21.15 -7.53
N PRO A 88 7.58 -21.33 -6.43
CA PRO A 88 8.44 -20.29 -5.89
C PRO A 88 9.55 -19.94 -6.88
N GLY A 89 9.65 -18.67 -7.27
CA GLY A 89 10.67 -18.19 -8.23
C GLY A 89 12.04 -17.97 -7.58
N ALA A 90 12.07 -17.30 -6.44
CA ALA A 90 13.30 -17.00 -5.69
C ALA A 90 13.05 -17.10 -4.18
N GLN A 91 14.10 -17.40 -3.42
CA GLN A 91 14.00 -17.45 -1.97
C GLN A 91 13.71 -16.04 -1.41
N GLY A 92 12.72 -15.94 -0.54
CA GLY A 92 12.26 -14.65 0.02
C GLY A 92 11.23 -13.92 -0.85
N LEU A 93 11.09 -14.31 -2.13
CA LEU A 93 10.08 -13.75 -3.04
C LEU A 93 8.70 -14.30 -2.71
N THR A 94 8.01 -13.68 -1.75
CA THR A 94 6.66 -14.08 -1.37
C THR A 94 5.66 -13.00 -1.69
N PHE A 95 4.49 -13.38 -2.19
CA PHE A 95 3.39 -12.46 -2.46
C PHE A 95 3.07 -11.55 -1.26
N ASN A 96 3.02 -12.13 -0.06
CA ASN A 96 2.72 -11.36 1.16
C ASN A 96 3.79 -10.32 1.46
N TRP A 97 5.07 -10.62 1.26
CA TRP A 97 6.15 -9.65 1.47
C TRP A 97 6.06 -8.50 0.47
N ILE A 98 5.93 -8.79 -0.83
CA ILE A 98 5.83 -7.78 -1.91
C ILE A 98 4.64 -6.83 -1.64
N MET A 99 3.46 -7.41 -1.36
CA MET A 99 2.25 -6.64 -1.09
C MET A 99 2.37 -5.83 0.19
N THR A 100 2.93 -6.41 1.25
CA THR A 100 3.08 -5.72 2.54
C THR A 100 4.11 -4.60 2.47
N ALA A 101 5.23 -4.78 1.77
CA ALA A 101 6.25 -3.75 1.60
C ALA A 101 5.69 -2.54 0.83
N SER A 102 4.96 -2.81 -0.25
CA SER A 102 4.31 -1.75 -1.06
C SER A 102 3.21 -1.03 -0.30
N TYR A 103 2.33 -1.77 0.38
CA TYR A 103 1.28 -1.17 1.22
C TYR A 103 1.88 -0.33 2.35
N ARG A 104 2.90 -0.85 3.06
CA ARG A 104 3.59 -0.11 4.12
C ARG A 104 4.20 1.17 3.61
N ALA A 105 4.81 1.15 2.43
CA ALA A 105 5.39 2.35 1.84
C ALA A 105 4.33 3.43 1.60
N LEU A 106 3.23 3.09 0.92
CA LEU A 106 2.10 4.01 0.72
C LEU A 106 1.49 4.48 2.06
N HIS A 107 1.33 3.57 3.01
CA HIS A 107 0.78 3.87 4.34
C HIS A 107 1.66 4.88 5.11
N ARG A 108 3.00 4.78 5.00
CA ARG A 108 3.93 5.74 5.63
C ARG A 108 3.91 7.11 4.96
N LEU A 109 3.40 7.21 3.74
CA LEU A 109 3.15 8.49 3.06
C LEU A 109 1.81 9.12 3.46
N GLY A 110 1.01 8.46 4.31
CA GLY A 110 -0.24 9.00 4.84
C GLY A 110 -1.35 9.15 3.79
N VAL A 111 -1.28 8.37 2.70
CA VAL A 111 -2.31 8.37 1.65
C VAL A 111 -3.37 7.31 1.92
N ALA A 112 -4.61 7.60 1.52
CA ALA A 112 -5.67 6.62 1.54
C ALA A 112 -5.49 5.61 0.39
N ILE A 113 -5.57 4.32 0.72
CA ILE A 113 -5.30 3.22 -0.21
C ILE A 113 -6.52 2.30 -0.23
N ASP A 114 -7.09 2.10 -1.41
CA ASP A 114 -8.07 1.05 -1.61
C ASP A 114 -7.39 -0.21 -2.15
N ILE A 115 -7.61 -1.34 -1.48
CA ILE A 115 -7.23 -2.65 -2.03
C ILE A 115 -8.36 -3.12 -2.96
N VAL A 116 -8.04 -3.32 -4.24
CA VAL A 116 -9.04 -3.61 -5.27
C VAL A 116 -8.71 -4.89 -6.05
N PRO A 117 -9.71 -5.64 -6.55
CA PRO A 117 -9.47 -6.75 -7.45
C PRO A 117 -9.03 -6.26 -8.84
N PRO A 118 -8.46 -7.14 -9.69
CA PRO A 118 -7.97 -6.76 -11.03
C PRO A 118 -9.04 -6.20 -11.99
N ASP A 119 -10.30 -6.59 -11.81
CA ASP A 119 -11.45 -6.17 -12.62
C ASP A 119 -12.17 -4.92 -12.08
N ALA A 120 -11.63 -4.29 -11.03
CA ALA A 120 -12.21 -3.08 -10.47
C ALA A 120 -12.18 -1.91 -11.47
N ASP A 121 -13.15 -0.99 -11.35
CA ASP A 121 -13.11 0.28 -12.06
C ASP A 121 -12.01 1.17 -11.47
N LEU A 122 -10.97 1.39 -12.28
CA LEU A 122 -9.79 2.18 -11.90
C LEU A 122 -9.98 3.68 -12.20
N THR A 123 -11.02 4.07 -12.94
CA THR A 123 -11.27 5.45 -13.37
C THR A 123 -11.27 6.48 -12.23
N PRO A 124 -11.79 6.17 -11.01
CA PRO A 124 -11.82 7.15 -9.93
C PRO A 124 -10.46 7.46 -9.29
N TYR A 125 -9.43 6.65 -9.53
CA TYR A 125 -8.15 6.74 -8.84
C TYR A 125 -7.15 7.61 -9.61
N LYS A 126 -6.31 8.35 -8.88
CA LYS A 126 -5.22 9.14 -9.48
C LYS A 126 -3.98 8.30 -9.78
N ALA A 127 -3.71 7.32 -8.91
CA ALA A 127 -2.62 6.39 -9.05
C ALA A 127 -3.10 4.95 -8.79
N VAL A 128 -2.57 4.01 -9.57
CA VAL A 128 -2.79 2.57 -9.41
C VAL A 128 -1.43 1.89 -9.23
N VAL A 129 -1.32 1.07 -8.19
CA VAL A 129 -0.12 0.34 -7.82
C VAL A 129 -0.41 -1.15 -7.93
N ALA A 130 0.36 -1.84 -8.76
CA ALA A 130 0.29 -3.28 -8.97
C ALA A 130 1.66 -3.89 -8.63
N PRO A 131 1.93 -4.23 -7.36
CA PRO A 131 3.25 -4.74 -6.96
C PRO A 131 3.68 -6.01 -7.65
N ILE A 132 2.70 -6.84 -8.00
CA ILE A 132 2.90 -8.03 -8.80
C ILE A 132 1.57 -8.42 -9.44
N LEU A 133 1.58 -8.60 -10.76
CA LEU A 133 0.49 -9.16 -11.56
C LEU A 133 1.07 -10.26 -12.44
N HIS A 134 1.38 -11.40 -11.84
CA HIS A 134 2.04 -12.50 -12.53
C HIS A 134 1.13 -13.11 -13.60
N LEU A 135 -0.17 -13.18 -13.32
CA LEU A 135 -1.24 -13.60 -14.21
C LEU A 135 -1.91 -12.39 -14.86
N VAL A 136 -1.94 -12.36 -16.19
CA VAL A 136 -2.60 -11.31 -16.97
C VAL A 136 -3.40 -11.95 -18.11
N ASP A 137 -4.67 -11.56 -18.23
CA ASP A 137 -5.51 -11.86 -19.39
C ASP A 137 -5.83 -10.58 -20.18
N ASP A 138 -6.51 -10.75 -21.32
CA ASP A 138 -6.88 -9.64 -22.20
C ASP A 138 -7.73 -8.59 -21.48
N ALA A 139 -8.68 -9.02 -20.64
CA ALA A 139 -9.57 -8.11 -19.92
C ALA A 139 -8.81 -7.23 -18.91
N LEU A 140 -7.87 -7.81 -18.15
CA LEU A 140 -7.01 -7.06 -17.25
C LEU A 140 -6.09 -6.10 -18.03
N ALA A 141 -5.48 -6.57 -19.12
CA ALA A 141 -4.63 -5.74 -19.96
C ALA A 141 -5.42 -4.54 -20.53
N GLU A 142 -6.63 -4.77 -21.03
CA GLU A 142 -7.54 -3.73 -21.53
C GLU A 142 -7.94 -2.74 -20.42
N ASN A 143 -8.24 -3.23 -19.21
CA ASN A 143 -8.56 -2.37 -18.07
C ASN A 143 -7.40 -1.43 -17.72
N LEU A 144 -6.19 -1.97 -17.57
CA LEU A 144 -4.98 -1.20 -17.27
C LEU A 144 -4.65 -0.21 -18.40
N CYS A 145 -4.70 -0.64 -19.66
CA CYS A 145 -4.49 0.23 -20.81
C CYS A 145 -5.53 1.35 -20.86
N GLY A 146 -6.81 1.03 -20.62
CA GLY A 146 -7.91 1.99 -20.61
C GLY A 146 -7.78 3.04 -19.51
N TYR A 147 -7.32 2.63 -18.32
CA TYR A 147 -7.02 3.54 -17.21
C TYR A 147 -5.90 4.51 -17.55
N VAL A 148 -4.73 4.01 -18.00
CA VAL A 148 -3.59 4.88 -18.34
C VAL A 148 -3.92 5.75 -19.55
N ALA A 149 -4.65 5.22 -20.53
CA ALA A 149 -5.09 5.96 -21.70
C ALA A 149 -5.84 7.26 -21.37
N LYS A 150 -6.61 7.26 -20.27
CA LYS A 150 -7.42 8.38 -19.79
C LYS A 150 -6.67 9.35 -18.88
N GLY A 151 -5.36 9.18 -18.70
CA GLY A 151 -4.54 10.04 -17.85
C GLY A 151 -4.13 9.43 -16.52
N GLY A 152 -4.44 8.15 -16.28
CA GLY A 152 -4.02 7.44 -15.08
C GLY A 152 -2.50 7.31 -14.97
N THR A 153 -2.00 7.28 -13.73
CA THR A 153 -0.63 6.87 -13.42
C THR A 153 -0.65 5.44 -12.89
N LEU A 154 0.08 4.53 -13.57
CA LEU A 154 0.16 3.11 -13.21
C LEU A 154 1.61 2.74 -12.82
N TRP A 155 1.76 1.99 -11.74
CA TRP A 155 3.04 1.37 -11.36
C TRP A 155 2.91 -0.15 -11.33
N LEU A 156 3.88 -0.84 -11.94
CA LEU A 156 3.96 -2.30 -12.01
C LEU A 156 5.33 -2.78 -11.52
N GLY A 157 5.32 -3.75 -10.63
CA GLY A 157 6.54 -4.41 -10.14
C GLY A 157 6.96 -5.61 -10.99
N ALA A 158 8.18 -6.08 -10.71
CA ALA A 158 8.80 -7.22 -11.40
C ALA A 158 7.98 -8.51 -11.29
N CYS A 159 8.31 -9.48 -12.14
CA CYS A 159 7.61 -10.76 -12.24
C CYS A 159 6.14 -10.65 -12.70
N SER A 160 5.78 -9.54 -13.37
CA SER A 160 4.41 -9.30 -13.86
C SER A 160 4.27 -9.60 -15.36
N GLY A 161 3.06 -9.93 -15.81
CA GLY A 161 2.76 -10.23 -17.22
C GLY A 161 3.38 -11.54 -17.73
N VAL A 162 3.63 -12.50 -16.84
CA VAL A 162 4.37 -13.73 -17.17
C VAL A 162 3.47 -14.82 -17.73
N LYS A 163 2.26 -14.96 -17.18
CA LYS A 163 1.36 -16.07 -17.50
C LYS A 163 -0.05 -15.59 -17.77
N ASP A 164 -0.82 -16.41 -18.48
CA ASP A 164 -2.28 -16.28 -18.56
C ASP A 164 -2.98 -16.87 -17.31
N THR A 165 -4.30 -16.65 -17.21
CA THR A 165 -5.12 -17.15 -16.09
C THR A 165 -5.24 -18.67 -16.02
N SER A 166 -4.79 -19.39 -17.06
CA SER A 166 -4.65 -20.86 -17.05
C SER A 166 -3.26 -21.30 -16.57
N ASN A 167 -2.45 -20.38 -16.04
CA ASN A 167 -1.08 -20.59 -15.54
C ASN A 167 -0.12 -21.08 -16.65
N ARG A 168 -0.39 -20.74 -17.91
CA ARG A 168 0.52 -20.97 -19.03
C ARG A 168 1.37 -19.72 -19.26
N VAL A 169 2.68 -19.91 -19.37
CA VAL A 169 3.63 -18.82 -19.68
C VAL A 169 3.31 -18.24 -21.05
N SER A 170 3.38 -16.90 -21.15
CA SER A 170 3.18 -16.18 -22.40
C SER A 170 4.10 -16.71 -23.50
N SER A 171 3.59 -16.79 -24.73
CA SER A 171 4.40 -17.07 -25.92
C SER A 171 4.99 -15.80 -26.55
N GLU A 172 4.66 -14.63 -26.01
CA GLU A 172 5.18 -13.32 -26.42
C GLU A 172 6.33 -12.90 -25.51
N PRO A 173 7.24 -12.01 -25.96
CA PRO A 173 8.22 -11.37 -25.07
C PRO A 173 7.54 -10.77 -23.85
N LEU A 174 8.11 -10.99 -22.66
CA LEU A 174 7.57 -10.47 -21.41
C LEU A 174 7.65 -8.93 -21.38
N PRO A 175 6.72 -8.20 -20.73
CA PRO A 175 5.60 -8.67 -19.91
C PRO A 175 4.33 -8.99 -20.73
N GLY A 176 4.48 -9.57 -21.93
CA GLY A 176 3.40 -10.10 -22.75
C GLY A 176 2.43 -9.01 -23.17
N LEU A 177 1.15 -9.21 -22.85
CA LEU A 177 0.05 -8.28 -23.15
C LEU A 177 0.28 -6.84 -22.64
N LEU A 178 1.19 -6.65 -21.68
CA LEU A 178 1.51 -5.33 -21.10
C LEU A 178 2.71 -4.64 -21.77
N ALA A 179 3.43 -5.29 -22.71
CA ALA A 179 4.67 -4.77 -23.29
C ALA A 179 4.49 -3.39 -23.95
N ASP A 180 3.38 -3.16 -24.64
CA ASP A 180 3.08 -1.87 -25.28
C ASP A 180 2.65 -0.79 -24.30
N LEU A 181 1.97 -1.17 -23.21
CA LEU A 181 1.58 -0.24 -22.14
C LEU A 181 2.81 0.34 -21.43
N PHE A 182 3.81 -0.50 -21.16
CA PHE A 182 5.04 -0.09 -20.49
C PHE A 182 6.15 0.31 -21.47
N GLY A 183 5.95 0.09 -22.77
CA GLY A 183 6.91 0.42 -23.81
C GLY A 183 8.26 -0.30 -23.63
N LEU A 184 8.25 -1.55 -23.19
CA LEU A 184 9.46 -2.33 -22.94
C LEU A 184 9.22 -3.82 -23.19
N GLU A 185 10.31 -4.55 -23.31
CA GLU A 185 10.36 -6.00 -23.19
C GLU A 185 11.29 -6.37 -22.03
N ILE A 186 11.17 -7.58 -21.51
CA ILE A 186 12.07 -8.17 -20.52
C ILE A 186 12.89 -9.22 -21.26
N GLU A 187 14.18 -8.94 -21.44
CA GLU A 187 15.09 -9.77 -22.23
C GLU A 187 15.46 -11.03 -21.46
N GLU A 188 15.86 -10.85 -20.19
CA GLU A 188 16.22 -11.91 -19.26
C GLU A 188 15.78 -11.53 -17.85
N TYR A 189 15.83 -12.50 -16.93
CA TYR A 189 15.64 -12.24 -15.52
C TYR A 189 16.57 -13.10 -14.68
N ASP A 190 16.90 -12.60 -13.49
CA ASP A 190 17.81 -13.23 -12.56
C ASP A 190 17.25 -13.21 -11.14
N ALA A 191 17.43 -14.33 -10.43
CA ALA A 191 17.08 -14.45 -9.03
C ALA A 191 18.33 -14.20 -8.19
N ILE A 192 18.40 -13.04 -7.53
CA ILE A 192 19.53 -12.70 -6.66
C ILE A 192 19.62 -13.75 -5.54
N GLY A 193 20.70 -14.52 -5.52
CA GLY A 193 20.96 -15.53 -4.50
C GLY A 193 21.04 -14.92 -3.10
N VAL A 194 20.59 -15.67 -2.08
CA VAL A 194 20.51 -15.23 -0.67
C VAL A 194 21.82 -14.74 -0.04
N ASN A 195 22.96 -15.02 -0.66
CA ASN A 195 24.26 -14.58 -0.17
C ASN A 195 24.57 -13.12 -0.53
N ASN A 196 23.77 -12.47 -1.38
CA ASN A 196 23.93 -11.06 -1.72
C ASN A 196 23.03 -10.17 -0.85
N SER A 197 23.31 -10.12 0.44
CA SER A 197 22.47 -9.45 1.45
C SER A 197 22.33 -7.93 1.26
N ASN A 198 23.22 -7.32 0.47
CA ASN A 198 23.18 -5.88 0.21
C ASN A 198 22.33 -5.51 -1.02
N GLY A 199 21.85 -6.51 -1.77
CA GLY A 199 21.15 -6.30 -3.03
C GLY A 199 22.06 -5.73 -4.11
N ILE A 200 21.45 -5.21 -5.18
CA ILE A 200 22.12 -4.52 -6.28
C ILE A 200 21.72 -3.05 -6.22
N ALA A 201 22.70 -2.17 -6.06
CA ALA A 201 22.43 -0.74 -6.06
C ALA A 201 21.89 -0.29 -7.43
N LEU A 202 21.02 0.72 -7.39
CA LEU A 202 20.48 1.36 -8.58
C LEU A 202 21.13 2.73 -8.78
N GLU A 203 21.67 2.96 -9.98
CA GLU A 203 22.08 4.29 -10.43
C GLU A 203 20.82 5.03 -10.92
N ILE A 204 20.56 6.21 -10.34
CA ILE A 204 19.33 6.97 -10.61
C ILE A 204 19.57 8.01 -11.69
N ASP A 205 18.92 7.82 -12.84
CA ASP A 205 18.95 8.73 -13.99
C ASP A 205 17.85 9.82 -13.88
N ALA A 206 16.79 9.55 -13.12
CA ALA A 206 15.66 10.47 -12.95
C ALA A 206 16.07 11.74 -12.18
N PRO A 207 15.99 12.95 -12.80
CA PRO A 207 16.42 14.18 -12.14
C PRO A 207 15.70 14.48 -10.82
N ALA A 208 14.41 14.14 -10.73
CA ALA A 208 13.59 14.33 -9.53
C ALA A 208 13.99 13.42 -8.35
N LEU A 209 14.73 12.35 -8.62
CA LEU A 209 15.23 11.39 -7.63
C LEU A 209 16.76 11.45 -7.51
N GLN A 210 17.40 12.50 -8.03
CA GLN A 210 18.86 12.59 -8.02
C GLN A 210 19.42 12.51 -6.58
N GLY A 211 20.41 11.65 -6.37
CA GLY A 211 21.02 11.42 -5.06
C GLY A 211 20.26 10.46 -4.14
N VAL A 212 19.05 10.04 -4.53
CA VAL A 212 18.33 8.95 -3.84
C VAL A 212 19.10 7.65 -4.06
N ARG A 213 19.30 6.90 -2.98
CA ARG A 213 19.85 5.54 -3.03
C ARG A 213 18.72 4.54 -2.91
N MET A 214 18.73 3.55 -3.81
CA MET A 214 17.84 2.40 -3.79
C MET A 214 18.62 1.13 -4.10
N ASN A 215 18.26 0.02 -3.46
CA ASN A 215 18.86 -1.28 -3.72
C ASN A 215 17.79 -2.29 -4.15
N GLY A 216 17.94 -2.83 -5.35
CA GLY A 216 17.18 -3.97 -5.84
C GLY A 216 17.54 -5.25 -5.09
N SER A 217 16.57 -6.11 -4.87
CA SER A 217 16.71 -7.35 -4.09
C SER A 217 15.91 -8.48 -4.71
N THR A 218 16.31 -9.72 -4.40
CA THR A 218 15.61 -10.98 -4.69
C THR A 218 15.41 -11.35 -6.17
N TRP A 219 15.08 -10.39 -7.03
CA TRP A 219 14.76 -10.58 -8.43
C TRP A 219 15.19 -9.35 -9.25
N CYS A 220 15.68 -9.59 -10.46
CA CYS A 220 16.04 -8.58 -11.45
C CYS A 220 15.50 -8.98 -12.83
N ASP A 221 14.55 -8.21 -13.37
CA ASP A 221 14.18 -8.22 -14.78
C ASP A 221 15.16 -7.30 -15.53
N VAL A 222 15.85 -7.84 -16.54
CA VAL A 222 16.71 -7.06 -17.43
C VAL A 222 15.83 -6.43 -18.51
N LEU A 223 15.55 -5.14 -18.34
CA LEU A 223 14.59 -4.43 -19.18
C LEU A 223 15.22 -3.98 -20.49
N ALA A 224 14.53 -4.21 -21.61
CA ALA A 224 14.83 -3.71 -22.94
C ALA A 224 13.78 -2.66 -23.36
N PRO A 225 14.00 -1.36 -23.07
CA PRO A 225 13.02 -0.32 -23.37
C PRO A 225 12.88 -0.11 -24.89
N LYS A 226 11.64 0.00 -25.35
CA LYS A 226 11.32 0.40 -26.73
C LYS A 226 11.61 1.89 -26.93
N ARG A 227 11.69 2.33 -28.19
CA ARG A 227 11.95 3.73 -28.54
C ARG A 227 10.91 4.65 -27.91
N GLY A 228 11.38 5.64 -27.15
CA GLY A 228 10.53 6.65 -26.50
C GLY A 228 10.20 6.34 -25.04
N THR A 229 10.58 5.16 -24.54
CA THR A 229 10.53 4.83 -23.11
C THR A 229 11.72 5.43 -22.40
N GLU A 230 11.45 6.12 -21.30
CA GLU A 230 12.45 6.79 -20.48
C GLU A 230 13.05 5.82 -19.47
N VAL A 231 14.36 5.81 -19.35
CA VAL A 231 15.07 5.06 -18.30
C VAL A 231 15.29 5.97 -17.12
N LEU A 232 14.87 5.52 -15.94
CA LEU A 232 14.89 6.29 -14.69
C LEU A 232 15.92 5.75 -13.70
N ALA A 233 16.27 4.47 -13.79
CA ALA A 233 17.35 3.87 -13.03
C ALA A 233 17.96 2.67 -13.74
N ARG A 234 19.22 2.35 -13.40
CA ARG A 234 20.02 1.25 -13.97
C ARG A 234 20.66 0.41 -12.89
N TYR A 235 20.91 -0.87 -13.19
CA TYR A 235 21.68 -1.75 -12.30
C TYR A 235 23.16 -1.34 -12.31
N THR A 236 23.82 -1.36 -11.15
CA THR A 236 25.25 -0.98 -11.04
C THR A 236 26.23 -2.15 -11.14
N SER A 237 25.75 -3.39 -11.06
CA SER A 237 26.58 -4.59 -10.96
C SER A 237 25.94 -5.81 -11.60
N ASP A 238 26.69 -6.92 -11.61
CA ASP A 238 26.37 -8.18 -12.31
C ASP A 238 26.47 -8.07 -13.85
N TYR A 239 26.14 -9.13 -14.58
CA TYR A 239 26.24 -9.18 -16.04
C TYR A 239 25.33 -8.16 -16.75
N TYR A 240 24.30 -7.67 -16.05
CA TYR A 240 23.37 -6.63 -16.49
C TYR A 240 23.70 -5.23 -15.97
N ALA A 241 24.93 -4.98 -15.50
CA ALA A 241 25.37 -3.63 -15.14
C ALA A 241 25.18 -2.63 -16.31
N GLY A 242 24.62 -1.46 -16.01
CA GLY A 242 24.25 -0.44 -16.98
C GLY A 242 22.89 -0.66 -17.66
N GLN A 243 22.27 -1.84 -17.49
CA GLN A 243 20.95 -2.12 -18.03
C GLN A 243 19.84 -1.44 -17.20
N PRO A 244 18.72 -1.04 -17.84
CA PRO A 244 17.60 -0.38 -17.16
C PRO A 244 16.93 -1.29 -16.11
N ALA A 245 16.63 -0.71 -14.95
CA ALA A 245 15.93 -1.35 -13.82
C ALA A 245 14.60 -0.67 -13.47
N LEU A 246 14.46 0.62 -13.79
CA LEU A 246 13.22 1.38 -13.64
C LEU A 246 12.99 2.20 -14.91
N THR A 247 11.79 2.11 -15.46
CA THR A 247 11.42 2.84 -16.67
C THR A 247 10.09 3.55 -16.51
N ARG A 248 9.88 4.58 -17.34
CA ARG A 248 8.60 5.26 -17.52
C ARG A 248 8.27 5.33 -19.00
N SER A 249 7.04 4.96 -19.34
CA SER A 249 6.48 5.20 -20.66
C SER A 249 5.27 6.13 -20.57
N LYS A 250 5.05 6.89 -21.64
CA LYS A 250 3.79 7.61 -21.84
C LYS A 250 2.87 6.75 -22.67
N TYR A 251 1.65 6.55 -22.19
CA TYR A 251 0.62 5.82 -22.92
C TYR A 251 -0.60 6.71 -23.09
N ARG A 252 -0.72 7.30 -24.28
CA ARG A 252 -1.69 8.34 -24.61
C ARG A 252 -1.60 9.51 -23.61
N SER A 253 -2.62 9.73 -22.78
CA SER A 253 -2.68 10.86 -21.84
C SER A 253 -2.07 10.58 -20.47
N GLY A 254 -1.77 9.32 -20.15
CA GLY A 254 -1.21 8.90 -18.86
C GLY A 254 0.21 8.37 -18.97
N GLN A 255 0.65 7.75 -17.88
CA GLN A 255 2.01 7.23 -17.75
C GLN A 255 2.04 5.92 -16.96
N ALA A 256 2.98 5.05 -17.34
CA ALA A 256 3.17 3.75 -16.75
C ALA A 256 4.64 3.56 -16.33
N TYR A 257 4.85 3.11 -15.10
CA TYR A 257 6.16 2.86 -14.50
C TYR A 257 6.36 1.36 -14.30
N TYR A 258 7.48 0.83 -14.77
CA TYR A 258 7.87 -0.57 -14.51
C TYR A 258 9.15 -0.62 -13.70
N LEU A 259 9.11 -1.30 -12.55
CA LEU A 259 10.27 -1.57 -11.71
C LEU A 259 10.68 -3.04 -11.86
N GLY A 260 11.82 -3.30 -12.47
CA GLY A 260 12.36 -4.64 -12.72
C GLY A 260 13.01 -5.30 -11.50
N THR A 261 12.82 -4.80 -10.28
CA THR A 261 13.40 -5.43 -9.09
C THR A 261 12.49 -5.25 -7.88
N MET A 262 12.81 -5.93 -6.78
CA MET A 262 12.11 -5.75 -5.52
C MET A 262 12.85 -4.76 -4.63
N LEU A 263 12.11 -3.78 -4.10
CA LEU A 263 12.64 -2.78 -3.18
C LEU A 263 12.06 -2.98 -1.78
N GLU A 264 12.87 -2.69 -0.78
CA GLU A 264 12.41 -2.65 0.61
C GLU A 264 11.56 -1.39 0.88
N THR A 265 10.77 -1.44 1.96
CA THR A 265 9.84 -0.36 2.31
C THR A 265 10.46 1.05 2.29
N PRO A 266 11.67 1.32 2.84
CA PRO A 266 12.25 2.66 2.82
C PRO A 266 12.53 3.20 1.40
N ASP A 267 12.92 2.34 0.46
CA ASP A 267 13.20 2.75 -0.92
C ASP A 267 11.89 2.91 -1.71
N LEU A 268 10.90 2.04 -1.46
CA LEU A 268 9.55 2.21 -1.97
C LEU A 268 8.90 3.52 -1.50
N CYS A 269 9.14 3.97 -0.26
CA CYS A 269 8.62 5.25 0.24
C CYS A 269 9.10 6.41 -0.64
N LYS A 270 10.40 6.45 -0.95
CA LYS A 270 11.01 7.50 -1.79
C LYS A 270 10.44 7.45 -3.22
N LEU A 271 10.37 6.26 -3.80
CA LEU A 271 9.86 6.06 -5.16
C LEU A 271 8.38 6.43 -5.27
N PHE A 272 7.55 5.95 -4.34
CA PHE A 272 6.12 6.24 -4.34
C PHE A 272 5.81 7.70 -4.00
N SER A 273 6.55 8.35 -3.10
CA SER A 273 6.37 9.78 -2.83
C SER A 273 6.51 10.60 -4.11
N TRP A 274 7.57 10.37 -4.87
CA TRP A 274 7.76 11.01 -6.17
C TRP A 274 6.65 10.66 -7.16
N MET A 275 6.32 9.38 -7.36
CA MET A 275 5.30 8.96 -8.31
C MET A 275 3.91 9.51 -7.98
N LEU A 276 3.55 9.57 -6.69
CA LEU A 276 2.30 10.16 -6.21
C LEU A 276 2.27 11.67 -6.45
N SER A 277 3.40 12.37 -6.28
CA SER A 277 3.49 13.79 -6.61
C SER A 277 3.23 14.06 -8.10
N GLU A 278 3.78 13.22 -8.99
CA GLU A 278 3.54 13.30 -10.44
C GLU A 278 2.06 13.02 -10.79
N ALA A 279 1.42 12.12 -10.04
CA ALA A 279 -0.01 11.81 -10.17
C ALA A 279 -0.93 12.88 -9.52
N GLY A 280 -0.39 13.94 -8.92
CA GLY A 280 -1.16 14.97 -8.23
C GLY A 280 -1.88 14.46 -6.96
N VAL A 281 -1.32 13.43 -6.31
CA VAL A 281 -1.74 12.93 -5.01
C VAL A 281 -0.89 13.62 -3.94
N ALA A 282 -1.54 14.37 -3.05
CA ALA A 282 -0.85 14.96 -1.91
C ALA A 282 -0.54 13.86 -0.89
N CYS A 283 0.72 13.78 -0.46
CA CYS A 283 1.19 12.85 0.55
C CYS A 283 2.13 13.56 1.54
N ALA A 284 2.38 12.94 2.70
CA ALA A 284 3.45 13.35 3.59
C ALA A 284 4.81 12.93 3.01
N ASP A 285 5.90 13.59 3.42
CA ASP A 285 7.25 13.15 3.06
C ASP A 285 7.54 11.74 3.63
N GLU A 286 7.34 11.58 4.94
CA GLU A 286 7.31 10.30 5.65
C GLU A 286 6.71 10.53 7.04
N LEU A 287 5.67 9.78 7.40
CA LEU A 287 5.11 9.83 8.75
C LEU A 287 6.11 9.22 9.76
N PRO A 288 6.21 9.78 10.99
CA PRO A 288 6.94 9.17 12.08
C PRO A 288 6.58 7.70 12.28
N GLU A 289 7.55 6.89 12.68
CA GLU A 289 7.31 5.48 12.95
C GLU A 289 6.20 5.30 14.00
N GLY A 290 5.24 4.42 13.70
CA GLY A 290 4.08 4.18 14.55
C GLY A 290 2.95 5.19 14.40
N LEU A 291 3.13 6.30 13.68
CA LEU A 291 2.04 7.21 13.35
C LEU A 291 1.33 6.76 12.07
N GLU A 292 0.02 6.52 12.17
CA GLU A 292 -0.85 6.25 11.04
C GLU A 292 -1.79 7.45 10.82
N VAL A 293 -1.91 7.89 9.58
CA VAL A 293 -2.87 8.90 9.16
C VAL A 293 -3.63 8.38 7.95
N THR A 294 -4.95 8.39 8.04
CA THR A 294 -5.84 8.02 6.93
C THR A 294 -7.10 8.88 6.94
N GLN A 295 -7.83 8.88 5.84
CA GLN A 295 -8.98 9.76 5.63
C GLN A 295 -10.23 8.98 5.23
N ARG A 296 -11.38 9.46 5.71
CA ARG A 296 -12.70 9.12 5.16
C ARG A 296 -13.39 10.39 4.69
N VAL A 297 -14.22 10.27 3.66
CA VAL A 297 -15.07 11.34 3.15
C VAL A 297 -16.52 10.97 3.37
N LEU A 298 -17.27 11.86 4.01
CA LEU A 298 -18.69 11.73 4.26
C LEU A 298 -19.37 13.06 3.96
N ASP A 299 -20.38 13.06 3.07
CA ASP A 299 -21.14 14.26 2.68
C ASP A 299 -20.25 15.46 2.30
N GLY A 300 -19.14 15.18 1.59
CA GLY A 300 -18.16 16.19 1.15
C GLY A 300 -17.23 16.70 2.24
N LYS A 301 -17.30 16.18 3.48
CA LYS A 301 -16.38 16.48 4.57
C LYS A 301 -15.31 15.40 4.69
N THR A 302 -14.07 15.83 4.91
CA THR A 302 -12.95 14.94 5.15
C THR A 302 -12.76 14.74 6.65
N LEU A 303 -12.77 13.48 7.08
CA LEU A 303 -12.47 13.02 8.42
C LEU A 303 -11.05 12.47 8.41
N THR A 304 -10.12 13.13 9.09
CA THR A 304 -8.72 12.67 9.19
C THR A 304 -8.53 11.92 10.50
N PHE A 305 -8.23 10.63 10.40
CA PHE A 305 -7.90 9.78 11.55
C PHE A 305 -6.40 9.83 11.78
N VAL A 306 -5.99 10.08 13.02
CA VAL A 306 -4.59 10.12 13.44
C VAL A 306 -4.44 9.10 14.56
N LEU A 307 -3.66 8.03 14.33
CA LEU A 307 -3.53 6.89 15.22
C LEU A 307 -2.06 6.72 15.62
N ASN A 308 -1.78 6.73 16.93
CA ASN A 308 -0.45 6.44 17.44
C ASN A 308 -0.35 4.98 17.88
N HIS A 309 0.38 4.16 17.13
CA HIS A 309 0.67 2.76 17.46
C HIS A 309 1.91 2.57 18.31
N SER A 310 2.62 3.64 18.66
CA SER A 310 3.84 3.57 19.48
C SER A 310 3.54 3.62 20.98
N ALA A 311 4.52 3.17 21.77
CA ALA A 311 4.49 3.22 23.23
C ALA A 311 4.88 4.61 23.80
N SER A 312 5.14 5.59 22.94
CA SER A 312 5.57 6.95 23.28
C SER A 312 4.64 7.99 22.64
N PRO A 313 4.57 9.22 23.17
CA PRO A 313 3.88 10.30 22.49
C PRO A 313 4.48 10.58 21.09
N VAL A 314 3.62 10.93 20.15
CA VAL A 314 4.00 11.37 18.79
C VAL A 314 3.34 12.71 18.48
N GLN A 315 3.94 13.48 17.59
CA GLN A 315 3.43 14.77 17.17
C GLN A 315 2.90 14.69 15.74
N TYR A 316 1.75 15.32 15.51
CA TYR A 316 1.17 15.50 14.18
C TYR A 316 0.94 16.99 13.92
N VAL A 317 1.49 17.49 12.81
CA VAL A 317 1.36 18.90 12.41
C VAL A 317 0.04 19.09 11.69
N LEU A 318 -0.75 20.04 12.19
CA LEU A 318 -2.09 20.33 11.70
C LEU A 318 -2.04 21.42 10.62
N ASN A 319 -2.78 21.23 9.54
CA ASN A 319 -2.96 22.23 8.48
C ASN A 319 -4.06 23.23 8.86
N GLY A 320 -3.79 24.05 9.89
CA GLY A 320 -4.72 25.06 10.40
C GLY A 320 -5.47 24.62 11.66
N GLU A 321 -6.57 25.30 11.92
CA GLU A 321 -7.46 25.00 13.06
C GLU A 321 -8.47 23.92 12.65
N MET A 322 -8.56 22.85 13.44
CA MET A 322 -9.46 21.71 13.20
C MET A 322 -10.22 21.33 14.47
N ARG A 323 -11.36 20.64 14.30
CA ARG A 323 -12.12 20.11 15.44
C ARG A 323 -11.80 18.65 15.67
N GLU A 324 -11.38 18.30 16.89
CA GLU A 324 -11.14 16.93 17.30
C GLU A 324 -12.43 16.34 17.88
N LEU A 325 -12.99 15.33 17.21
CA LEU A 325 -14.35 14.84 17.45
C LEU A 325 -14.50 14.08 18.78
N ILE A 326 -13.48 13.36 19.26
CA ILE A 326 -13.59 12.50 20.44
C ILE A 326 -13.64 13.33 21.73
N SER A 327 -12.75 14.31 21.85
CA SER A 327 -12.67 15.27 22.96
C SER A 327 -13.61 16.46 22.78
N GLY A 328 -14.01 16.77 21.54
CA GLY A 328 -14.84 17.92 21.18
C GLY A 328 -14.10 19.26 21.15
N LYS A 329 -12.77 19.25 21.36
CA LYS A 329 -11.94 20.46 21.41
C LYS A 329 -11.52 20.92 20.01
N THR A 330 -11.22 22.20 19.90
CA THR A 330 -10.55 22.78 18.74
C THR A 330 -9.04 22.73 18.96
N VAL A 331 -8.30 22.27 17.95
CA VAL A 331 -6.84 22.08 17.99
C VAL A 331 -6.20 22.77 16.80
N SER A 332 -4.97 23.27 16.98
CA SER A 332 -4.23 24.01 15.94
C SER A 332 -2.72 23.88 16.13
N GLY A 333 -1.95 23.98 15.06
CA GLY A 333 -0.48 23.90 15.12
C GLY A 333 0.01 22.46 15.24
N VAL A 334 0.25 21.99 16.46
CA VAL A 334 0.77 20.63 16.70
C VAL A 334 -0.18 19.87 17.63
N LEU A 335 -0.64 18.70 17.18
CA LEU A 335 -1.37 17.74 17.99
C LEU A 335 -0.38 16.74 18.60
N GLU A 336 -0.25 16.77 19.92
CA GLU A 336 0.46 15.73 20.67
C GLU A 336 -0.51 14.56 20.94
N LEU A 337 -0.16 13.38 20.45
CA LEU A 337 -0.96 12.17 20.60
C LEU A 337 -0.23 11.18 21.52
N PRO A 338 -0.75 10.89 22.73
CA PRO A 338 -0.13 9.96 23.66
C PRO A 338 0.00 8.54 23.09
N ALA A 339 0.77 7.70 23.79
CA ALA A 339 0.94 6.29 23.43
C ALA A 339 -0.42 5.59 23.27
N TYR A 340 -0.61 4.89 22.15
CA TYR A 340 -1.82 4.13 21.84
C TYR A 340 -3.12 4.94 21.76
N GLU A 341 -3.04 6.26 21.57
CA GLU A 341 -4.19 7.14 21.43
C GLU A 341 -4.58 7.41 19.97
N VAL A 342 -5.80 7.92 19.80
CA VAL A 342 -6.39 8.26 18.50
C VAL A 342 -7.11 9.59 18.57
N ALA A 343 -7.02 10.35 17.49
CA ALA A 343 -7.78 11.57 17.25
C ALA A 343 -8.51 11.48 15.91
N ILE A 344 -9.68 12.12 15.82
CA ILE A 344 -10.44 12.25 14.56
C ILE A 344 -10.70 13.73 14.31
N LEU A 345 -10.18 14.24 13.20
CA LEU A 345 -10.14 15.66 12.88
C LEU A 345 -11.08 15.96 11.71
N THR A 346 -11.82 17.06 11.80
CA THR A 346 -12.71 17.58 10.74
C THR A 346 -12.55 19.09 10.56
#